data_AF-A0A7G8FP04-F1
#
_entry.id   AF-A0A7G8FP04-F1
#
_cell.length_a   1.000
_cell.length_b   1.000
_cell.length_c   1.000
_cell.angle_alpha   90.00
_cell.angle_beta   90.00
_cell.angle_gamma   90.00
#
_symmetry.space_group_name_H-M   'P 1'
#
loop_
_entity.id
_entity.type
_entity.pdbx_description
1 polymer ?
#
loop_
_entity_poly.entity_id
_entity_poly.type
_entity_poly.pdbx_seq_one_letter_code
_entity_poly.pdbx_strand_id
1 'polypeptide(L)'
;MLALLSAAGLLWWHWPKLALLLPLRGPATAIVVLADDPRRTEAALDLWQQLPEQAFWILGSDSLQRASQQQLLSRGLDPSSPRLGVLLQGDDTVGQLTSLSGRLPQSIGRVMLITDQSHRDRALAIALQALGTQGIHVQAPPARQLPPASPPEDPLRLHRDVLRVQLWRICGWDGRELGLWLRRHIF
;
A
#
# COMPACT_ATOMS: atom_id res chain seq x y z
N MET A 1 -9.14 -24.81 26.43
CA MET A 1 -9.50 -23.40 26.12
C MET A 1 -8.29 -22.55 25.77
N LEU A 2 -7.26 -22.45 26.63
CA LEU A 2 -6.01 -21.72 26.35
C LEU A 2 -5.31 -22.13 25.04
N ALA A 3 -5.13 -23.42 24.79
CA ALA A 3 -4.49 -23.90 23.56
C ALA A 3 -5.25 -23.51 22.27
N LEU A 4 -6.58 -23.45 22.32
CA LEU A 4 -7.42 -23.06 21.18
C LEU A 4 -7.30 -21.55 20.90
N LEU A 5 -7.23 -20.72 21.95
CA LEU A 5 -6.99 -19.28 21.81
C LEU A 5 -5.59 -18.99 21.26
N SER A 6 -4.58 -19.74 21.70
CA SER A 6 -3.22 -19.64 21.16
C SER A 6 -3.15 -20.05 19.69
N ALA A 7 -3.80 -21.15 19.31
CA ALA A 7 -3.86 -21.60 17.93
C ALA A 7 -4.60 -20.60 17.02
N ALA A 8 -5.73 -20.05 17.49
CA ALA A 8 -6.46 -19.01 16.76
C ALA A 8 -5.64 -17.72 16.61
N GLY A 9 -4.90 -17.31 17.64
CA GLY A 9 -4.00 -16.16 17.59
C GLY A 9 -2.84 -16.35 16.60
N LEU A 10 -2.21 -17.52 16.59
CA LEU A 10 -1.17 -17.87 15.63
C LEU A 10 -1.71 -17.91 14.19
N LEU A 11 -2.86 -18.55 13.99
CA LEU A 11 -3.51 -18.59 12.68
C LEU A 11 -3.84 -17.18 12.19
N TRP A 12 -4.41 -16.33 13.05
CA TRP A 12 -4.70 -14.93 12.73
C TRP A 12 -3.46 -14.14 12.32
N TRP A 13 -2.36 -14.32 13.08
CA TRP A 13 -1.10 -13.64 12.84
C TRP A 13 -0.48 -14.04 11.49
N HIS A 14 -0.51 -15.33 11.17
CA HIS A 14 0.07 -15.86 9.94
C HIS A 14 -0.90 -15.88 8.75
N TRP A 15 -2.19 -15.63 8.96
CA TRP A 15 -3.24 -15.68 7.94
C TRP A 15 -2.91 -14.92 6.66
N PRO A 16 -2.40 -13.67 6.66
CA PRO A 16 -2.10 -12.97 5.41
C PRO A 16 -1.01 -13.64 4.56
N LYS A 17 -0.06 -14.35 5.19
CA LYS A 17 0.93 -15.16 4.45
C LYS A 17 0.28 -16.41 3.86
N LEU A 18 -0.64 -17.03 4.62
CA LEU A 18 -1.40 -18.19 4.16
C LEU A 18 -2.44 -17.83 3.09
N ALA A 19 -2.97 -16.61 3.13
CA ALA A 19 -3.94 -16.11 2.16
C ALA A 19 -3.35 -16.02 0.74
N LEU A 20 -2.02 -16.00 0.59
CA LEU A 20 -1.34 -16.15 -0.70
C LEU A 20 -1.51 -17.53 -1.34
N LEU A 21 -2.04 -18.51 -0.60
CA LEU A 21 -2.40 -19.83 -1.11
C LEU A 21 -3.84 -19.87 -1.63
N LEU A 22 -4.64 -18.84 -1.35
CA LEU A 22 -6.01 -18.74 -1.85
C LEU A 22 -6.02 -18.34 -3.32
N PRO A 23 -7.05 -18.74 -4.09
CA PRO A 23 -7.26 -18.21 -5.43
C PRO A 23 -7.34 -16.69 -5.42
N LEU A 24 -6.77 -16.07 -6.46
CA LEU A 24 -6.90 -14.63 -6.66
C LEU A 24 -8.36 -14.24 -6.81
N ARG A 25 -8.76 -13.13 -6.20
CA ARG A 25 -10.13 -12.61 -6.35
C ARG A 25 -10.47 -12.14 -7.77
N GLY A 26 -9.46 -11.86 -8.59
CA GLY A 26 -9.63 -11.38 -9.96
C GLY A 26 -8.38 -11.53 -10.83
N PRO A 27 -8.51 -11.43 -12.16
CA PRO A 27 -7.41 -11.70 -13.09
C PRO A 27 -6.45 -10.52 -13.28
N ALA A 28 -6.89 -9.28 -13.01
CA ALA A 28 -6.15 -8.07 -13.36
C ALA A 28 -5.12 -7.66 -12.30
N THR A 29 -4.14 -6.85 -12.72
CA THR A 29 -3.10 -6.29 -11.85
C THR A 29 -3.26 -4.77 -11.75
N ALA A 30 -3.01 -4.24 -10.56
CA ALA A 30 -2.87 -2.81 -10.33
C ALA A 30 -1.41 -2.49 -9.98
N ILE A 31 -0.85 -1.47 -10.62
CA ILE A 31 0.38 -0.81 -10.17
C ILE A 31 -0.05 0.26 -9.18
N VAL A 32 0.49 0.22 -7.97
CA VAL A 32 0.13 1.12 -6.87
C VAL A 32 1.38 1.83 -6.41
N VAL A 33 1.36 3.16 -6.34
CA VAL A 33 2.50 3.96 -5.85
C VAL A 33 2.16 4.72 -4.57
N LEU A 34 3.08 4.67 -3.60
CA LEU A 34 3.07 5.52 -2.40
C LEU A 34 3.82 6.83 -2.71
N ALA A 35 3.10 7.87 -3.09
CA ALA A 35 3.61 9.05 -3.78
C ALA A 35 4.28 10.11 -2.87
N ASP A 36 4.86 9.73 -1.71
CA ASP A 36 5.54 10.69 -0.81
C ASP A 36 6.79 11.33 -1.41
N ASP A 37 7.36 10.72 -2.45
CA ASP A 37 8.54 11.19 -3.17
C ASP A 37 8.26 11.15 -4.67
N PRO A 38 8.44 12.25 -5.42
CA PRO A 38 8.23 12.31 -6.87
C PRO A 38 8.95 11.22 -7.67
N ARG A 39 10.12 10.77 -7.18
CA ARG A 39 10.91 9.70 -7.83
C ARG A 39 10.19 8.35 -7.80
N ARG A 40 9.35 8.10 -6.79
CA ARG A 40 8.54 6.88 -6.70
C ARG A 40 7.46 6.89 -7.78
N THR A 41 6.81 8.04 -7.99
CA THR A 41 5.81 8.21 -9.06
C THR A 41 6.45 8.09 -10.44
N GLU A 42 7.63 8.69 -10.66
CA GLU A 42 8.39 8.51 -11.92
C GLU A 42 8.67 7.03 -12.23
N ALA A 43 9.22 6.29 -11.28
CA ALA A 43 9.49 4.86 -11.45
C ALA A 43 8.20 4.04 -11.71
N ALA A 44 7.11 4.42 -11.05
CA ALA A 44 5.81 3.77 -11.24
C ALA A 44 5.22 4.07 -12.63
N LEU A 45 5.39 5.30 -13.12
CA LEU A 45 4.96 5.70 -14.47
C LEU A 45 5.80 5.03 -15.56
N ASP A 46 7.12 4.90 -15.37
CA ASP A 46 7.99 4.13 -16.28
C ASP A 46 7.49 2.69 -16.44
N LEU A 47 7.12 2.05 -15.32
CA LEU A 47 6.57 0.70 -15.34
C LEU A 47 5.17 0.65 -15.98
N TRP A 48 4.31 1.62 -15.69
CA TRP A 48 2.95 1.64 -16.22
C TRP A 48 2.91 1.86 -17.74
N GLN A 49 3.81 2.69 -18.28
CA GLN A 49 3.95 2.87 -19.73
C GLN A 49 4.37 1.58 -20.44
N GLN A 50 5.11 0.70 -19.78
CA GLN A 50 5.47 -0.64 -20.30
C GLN A 50 4.31 -1.65 -20.18
N LEU A 51 3.31 -1.35 -19.34
CA LEU A 51 2.18 -2.23 -19.01
C LEU A 51 0.84 -1.46 -19.10
N PRO A 52 0.49 -0.88 -20.26
CA PRO A 52 -0.58 0.12 -20.38
C PRO A 52 -1.98 -0.42 -20.05
N GLU A 53 -2.16 -1.74 -20.08
CA GLU A 53 -3.42 -2.43 -19.75
C GLU A 53 -3.69 -2.52 -18.25
N GLN A 54 -2.70 -2.25 -17.40
CA GLN A 54 -2.86 -2.35 -15.95
C GLN A 54 -3.51 -1.08 -15.37
N ALA A 55 -4.26 -1.27 -14.30
CA ALA A 55 -4.72 -0.12 -13.50
C ALA A 55 -3.52 0.53 -12.80
N PHE A 56 -3.53 1.85 -12.66
CA PHE A 56 -2.51 2.62 -11.99
C PHE A 56 -3.14 3.41 -10.84
N TRP A 57 -2.60 3.28 -9.63
CA TRP A 57 -3.13 3.92 -8.44
C TRP A 57 -2.08 4.77 -7.75
N ILE A 58 -2.40 6.05 -7.56
CA ILE A 58 -1.53 7.00 -6.87
C ILE A 58 -2.11 7.24 -5.48
N LEU A 59 -1.36 6.88 -4.44
CA LEU A 59 -1.73 7.10 -3.04
C LEU A 59 -0.87 8.24 -2.48
N GLY A 60 -1.49 9.26 -1.93
CA GLY A 60 -0.77 10.40 -1.39
C GLY A 60 -1.67 11.62 -1.16
N SER A 61 -1.15 12.60 -0.41
CA SER A 61 -1.85 13.84 -0.10
C SER A 61 -2.10 14.72 -1.33
N ASP A 62 -2.98 15.70 -1.21
CA ASP A 62 -3.34 16.63 -2.30
C ASP A 62 -2.13 17.33 -2.96
N SER A 63 -1.08 17.64 -2.18
CA SER A 63 0.14 18.25 -2.73
C SER A 63 0.92 17.27 -3.60
N LEU A 64 1.05 16.02 -3.14
CA LEU A 64 1.76 14.95 -3.85
C LEU A 64 1.00 14.50 -5.09
N GLN A 65 -0.33 14.55 -5.06
CA GLN A 65 -1.19 14.24 -6.20
C GLN A 65 -1.06 15.30 -7.29
N ARG A 66 -0.98 16.59 -6.93
CA ARG A 66 -0.70 17.65 -7.91
C ARG A 66 0.65 17.47 -8.58
N ALA A 67 1.68 17.11 -7.82
CA ALA A 67 3.00 16.78 -8.39
C ALA A 67 2.91 15.57 -9.34
N SER A 68 2.19 14.52 -8.94
CA SER A 68 1.98 13.33 -9.77
C SER A 68 1.20 13.63 -11.05
N GLN A 69 0.20 14.51 -11.00
CA GLN A 69 -0.54 14.99 -12.17
C GLN A 69 0.35 15.77 -13.12
N GLN A 70 1.25 16.61 -12.61
CA GLN A 70 2.24 17.31 -13.45
C GLN A 70 3.18 16.33 -14.15
N GLN A 71 3.59 15.25 -13.47
CA GLN A 71 4.41 14.18 -14.07
C GLN A 71 3.66 13.37 -15.14
N LEU A 72 2.35 13.14 -14.96
CA LEU A 72 1.51 12.53 -16.00
C LEU A 72 1.47 13.43 -17.25
N LEU A 73 1.15 14.72 -17.05
CA LEU A 73 1.03 15.69 -18.14
C LEU A 73 2.36 15.90 -18.89
N SER A 74 3.49 15.97 -18.17
CA SER A 74 4.80 16.13 -18.80
C SER A 74 5.21 14.95 -19.67
N ARG A 75 4.62 13.77 -19.42
CA ARG A 75 4.80 12.55 -20.21
C ARG A 75 3.72 12.36 -21.29
N GLY A 76 2.80 13.31 -21.45
CA GLY A 76 1.68 13.22 -22.39
C GLY A 76 0.65 12.16 -22.01
N LEU A 77 0.57 11.77 -20.74
CA LEU A 77 -0.41 10.81 -20.23
C LEU A 77 -1.67 11.54 -19.77
N ASP A 78 -2.85 10.98 -20.08
CA ASP A 78 -4.13 11.55 -19.71
C ASP A 78 -4.45 11.33 -18.21
N PRO A 79 -4.54 12.40 -17.39
CA PRO A 79 -4.94 12.29 -15.98
C PRO A 79 -6.42 11.90 -15.78
N SER A 80 -7.22 11.87 -16.84
CA SER A 80 -8.63 11.45 -16.83
C SER A 80 -8.81 9.99 -17.23
N SER A 81 -7.71 9.26 -17.45
CA SER A 81 -7.75 7.85 -17.85
C SER A 81 -8.59 7.03 -16.86
N PRO A 82 -9.55 6.21 -17.32
CA PRO A 82 -10.34 5.35 -16.44
C PRO A 82 -9.50 4.26 -15.76
N ARG A 83 -8.26 4.04 -16.22
CA ARG A 83 -7.29 3.13 -15.61
C ARG A 83 -6.52 3.80 -14.47
N LEU A 84 -6.64 5.11 -14.29
CA LEU A 84 -5.99 5.88 -13.24
C LEU A 84 -6.92 6.04 -12.02
N GLY A 85 -6.54 5.45 -10.89
CA GLY A 85 -7.14 5.67 -9.59
C GLY A 85 -6.31 6.64 -8.75
N VAL A 86 -6.98 7.55 -8.06
CA VAL A 86 -6.34 8.48 -7.12
C VAL A 86 -6.98 8.31 -5.76
N LEU A 87 -6.16 8.22 -4.71
CA LEU A 87 -6.63 8.07 -3.34
C LEU A 87 -5.94 9.07 -2.43
N LEU A 88 -6.74 10.04 -1.95
CA LEU A 88 -6.32 11.13 -1.06
C LEU A 88 -6.35 10.74 0.43
N GLN A 89 -6.95 9.59 0.76
CA GLN A 89 -7.17 9.19 2.16
C GLN A 89 -5.98 8.43 2.73
N GLY A 90 -5.42 8.95 3.82
CA GLY A 90 -4.36 8.31 4.58
C GLY A 90 -3.13 9.21 4.70
N ASP A 91 -2.90 9.72 5.91
CA ASP A 91 -1.74 10.57 6.22
C ASP A 91 -0.45 9.76 6.40
N ASP A 92 -0.58 8.43 6.47
CA ASP A 92 0.53 7.49 6.60
C ASP A 92 0.30 6.22 5.76
N THR A 93 1.36 5.41 5.63
CA THR A 93 1.34 4.18 4.82
C THR A 93 0.25 3.20 5.24
N VAL A 94 -0.07 3.13 6.55
CA VAL A 94 -1.14 2.25 7.07
C VAL A 94 -2.48 2.74 6.56
N GLY A 95 -2.82 4.01 6.79
CA GLY A 95 -4.08 4.61 6.36
C GLY A 95 -4.28 4.57 4.85
N GLN A 96 -3.22 4.78 4.07
CA GLN A 96 -3.28 4.70 2.61
C GLN A 96 -3.64 3.28 2.13
N LEU A 97 -2.98 2.25 2.68
CA LEU A 97 -3.18 0.87 2.25
C LEU A 97 -4.49 0.25 2.79
N THR A 98 -4.92 0.61 4.01
CA THR A 98 -6.23 0.22 4.53
C THR A 98 -7.35 0.88 3.75
N SER A 99 -7.21 2.16 3.38
CA SER A 99 -8.19 2.86 2.54
C SER A 99 -8.24 2.28 1.12
N LEU A 100 -7.08 1.93 0.54
CA LEU A 100 -7.00 1.26 -0.76
C LEU A 100 -7.76 -0.07 -0.77
N SER A 101 -7.71 -0.83 0.34
CA SER A 101 -8.37 -2.12 0.46
C SER A 101 -9.88 -2.07 0.20
N GLY A 102 -10.54 -0.94 0.49
CA GLY A 102 -11.97 -0.73 0.24
C GLY A 102 -12.29 -0.08 -1.12
N ARG A 103 -11.27 0.30 -1.90
CA ARG A 103 -11.41 1.06 -3.15
C ARG A 103 -10.98 0.29 -4.39
N LEU A 104 -10.14 -0.73 -4.25
CA LEU A 104 -9.73 -1.56 -5.38
C LEU A 104 -10.92 -2.34 -5.96
N PRO A 105 -11.14 -2.31 -7.28
CA PRO A 105 -12.15 -3.13 -7.94
C PRO A 105 -11.97 -4.62 -7.66
N GLN A 106 -13.08 -5.38 -7.66
CA GLN A 106 -13.04 -6.84 -7.46
C GLN A 106 -12.23 -7.58 -8.55
N SER A 107 -12.11 -7.00 -9.75
CA SER A 107 -11.31 -7.55 -10.84
C SER A 107 -9.80 -7.55 -10.56
N ILE A 108 -9.33 -6.73 -9.62
CA ILE A 108 -7.91 -6.64 -9.24
C ILE A 108 -7.58 -7.78 -8.27
N GLY A 109 -6.84 -8.79 -8.73
CA GLY A 109 -6.31 -9.84 -7.87
C GLY A 109 -4.83 -9.69 -7.56
N ARG A 110 -4.12 -8.78 -8.23
CA ARG A 110 -2.68 -8.55 -7.98
C ARG A 110 -2.38 -7.07 -7.81
N VAL A 111 -1.46 -6.77 -6.92
CA VAL A 111 -0.93 -5.41 -6.71
C VAL A 111 0.59 -5.44 -6.82
N MET A 112 1.12 -4.63 -7.73
CA MET A 112 2.54 -4.28 -7.80
C MET A 112 2.74 -2.96 -7.06
N LEU A 113 3.29 -3.03 -5.86
CA LEU A 113 3.51 -1.87 -5.00
C LEU A 113 4.86 -1.22 -5.30
N ILE A 114 4.83 0.07 -5.64
CA ILE A 114 5.98 0.91 -5.93
C ILE A 114 6.18 1.90 -4.78
N THR A 115 7.41 1.89 -4.26
CA THR A 115 7.89 2.80 -3.21
C THR A 115 9.41 2.96 -3.40
N ASP A 116 10.16 3.38 -2.38
CA ASP A 116 11.62 3.43 -2.42
C ASP A 116 12.27 2.21 -1.76
N GLN A 117 13.60 2.14 -1.84
CA GLN A 117 14.39 1.05 -1.27
C GLN A 117 14.20 0.87 0.24
N SER A 118 14.19 1.96 1.02
CA SER A 118 14.18 1.86 2.47
C SER A 118 12.80 1.58 3.04
N HIS A 119 11.73 2.02 2.36
CA HIS A 119 10.33 1.81 2.75
C HIS A 119 9.71 0.51 2.21
N ARG A 120 10.40 -0.19 1.30
CA ARG A 120 9.86 -1.35 0.59
C ARG A 120 9.30 -2.42 1.52
N ASP A 121 10.08 -2.87 2.48
CA ASP A 121 9.72 -4.03 3.29
C ASP A 121 8.57 -3.71 4.24
N ARG A 122 8.53 -2.49 4.81
CA ARG A 122 7.38 -2.02 5.60
C ARG A 122 6.13 -1.88 4.77
N ALA A 123 6.21 -1.21 3.62
CA ALA A 123 5.08 -1.03 2.74
C ALA A 123 4.51 -2.38 2.27
N LEU A 124 5.37 -3.32 1.89
CA LEU A 124 4.97 -4.67 1.49
C LEU A 124 4.32 -5.45 2.65
N ALA A 125 4.90 -5.39 3.85
CA ALA A 125 4.33 -6.05 5.02
C ALA A 125 2.93 -5.52 5.36
N ILE A 126 2.75 -4.19 5.37
CA ILE A 126 1.45 -3.55 5.60
C ILE A 126 0.47 -3.95 4.50
N ALA A 127 0.88 -3.89 3.24
CA ALA A 127 0.01 -4.19 2.11
C ALA A 127 -0.42 -5.67 2.09
N LEU A 128 0.47 -6.60 2.42
CA LEU A 128 0.11 -8.03 2.57
C LEU A 128 -0.95 -8.23 3.65
N GLN A 129 -0.85 -7.51 4.76
CA GLN A 129 -1.84 -7.58 5.85
C GLN A 129 -3.18 -6.96 5.42
N ALA A 130 -3.16 -5.79 4.79
CA ALA A 130 -4.35 -5.04 4.40
C ALA A 130 -5.09 -5.64 3.20
N LEU A 131 -4.36 -6.12 2.19
CA LEU A 131 -4.90 -6.55 0.90
C LEU A 131 -4.90 -8.08 0.74
N GLY A 132 -3.91 -8.77 1.30
CA GLY A 132 -3.74 -10.22 1.14
C GLY A 132 -4.93 -11.02 1.64
N THR A 133 -5.55 -10.56 2.74
CA THR A 133 -6.75 -11.19 3.30
C THR A 133 -7.99 -11.10 2.40
N GLN A 134 -7.96 -10.24 1.38
CA GLN A 134 -9.03 -10.11 0.39
C GLN A 134 -8.79 -10.96 -0.87
N GLY A 135 -7.78 -11.83 -0.87
CA GLY A 135 -7.39 -12.61 -2.06
C GLY A 135 -6.64 -11.77 -3.10
N ILE A 136 -5.91 -10.74 -2.66
CA ILE A 136 -5.02 -9.93 -3.50
C ILE A 136 -3.58 -10.33 -3.25
N HIS A 137 -2.86 -10.76 -4.28
CA HIS A 137 -1.43 -10.98 -4.19
C HIS A 137 -0.67 -9.67 -4.31
N VAL A 138 0.08 -9.32 -3.26
CA VAL A 138 0.91 -8.12 -3.25
C VAL A 138 2.36 -8.49 -3.51
N GLN A 139 3.00 -7.77 -4.41
CA GLN A 139 4.41 -7.88 -4.72
C GLN A 139 5.02 -6.49 -4.89
N ALA A 140 6.33 -6.39 -4.74
CA ALA A 140 7.09 -5.17 -4.98
C ALA A 140 8.37 -5.51 -5.76
N PRO A 141 8.82 -4.67 -6.72
CA PRO A 141 10.07 -4.89 -7.44
C PRO A 141 11.26 -5.05 -6.49
N PRO A 142 12.30 -5.84 -6.83
CA PRO A 142 13.55 -5.89 -6.09
C PRO A 142 14.05 -4.50 -5.68
N ALA A 143 14.58 -4.35 -4.46
CA ALA A 143 15.03 -3.06 -3.93
C ALA A 143 15.96 -2.31 -4.91
N ARG A 144 16.90 -2.99 -5.56
CA ARG A 144 17.80 -2.42 -6.57
C ARG A 144 17.11 -1.75 -7.79
N GLN A 145 15.84 -2.05 -8.03
CA GLN A 145 15.01 -1.48 -9.11
C GLN A 145 14.13 -0.32 -8.61
N LEU A 146 14.11 -0.06 -7.31
CA LEU A 146 13.40 1.06 -6.70
C LEU A 146 14.34 2.25 -6.50
N PRO A 147 13.80 3.48 -6.44
CA PRO A 147 14.58 4.66 -6.11
C PRO A 147 15.36 4.48 -4.80
N PRO A 148 16.65 4.88 -4.75
CA PRO A 148 17.41 4.85 -3.52
C PRO A 148 16.83 5.86 -2.53
N ALA A 149 16.73 5.44 -1.27
CA ALA A 149 16.28 6.28 -0.17
C ALA A 149 17.29 6.30 0.98
N SER A 150 17.34 7.44 1.65
CA SER A 150 18.12 7.68 2.85
C SER A 150 17.29 8.59 3.75
N PRO A 151 17.22 8.38 5.08
CA PRO A 151 17.94 7.38 5.87
C PRO A 151 17.33 5.96 5.84
N PRO A 152 18.03 4.94 6.38
CA PRO A 152 17.46 3.61 6.62
C PRO A 152 16.23 3.67 7.53
N GLU A 153 15.32 2.71 7.33
CA GLU A 153 14.06 2.64 8.05
C GLU A 153 14.25 2.02 9.45
N ASP A 154 13.57 2.60 10.45
CA ASP A 154 13.56 2.09 11.82
C ASP A 154 12.70 0.81 11.92
N PRO A 155 13.28 -0.35 12.30
CA PRO A 155 12.55 -1.61 12.44
C PRO A 155 11.36 -1.53 13.41
N LEU A 156 11.40 -0.63 14.41
CA LEU A 156 10.28 -0.46 15.35
C LEU A 156 9.04 0.09 14.64
N ARG A 157 9.22 0.92 13.60
CA ARG A 157 8.09 1.43 12.79
C ARG A 157 7.40 0.30 12.04
N LEU A 158 8.15 -0.65 11.50
CA LEU A 158 7.60 -1.84 10.84
C LEU A 158 6.69 -2.61 11.80
N HIS A 159 7.18 -2.96 13.00
CA HIS A 159 6.40 -3.72 13.97
C HIS A 159 5.16 -2.96 14.43
N ARG A 160 5.30 -1.66 14.74
CA ARG A 160 4.17 -0.79 15.11
C ARG A 160 3.10 -0.79 14.02
N ASP A 161 3.49 -0.61 12.76
CA ASP A 161 2.54 -0.46 11.67
C ASP A 161 1.89 -1.79 11.28
N VAL A 162 2.61 -2.92 11.37
CA VAL A 162 2.00 -4.25 11.26
C VAL A 162 0.97 -4.47 12.36
N LEU A 163 1.28 -4.14 13.62
CA LEU A 163 0.32 -4.26 14.72
C LEU A 163 -0.92 -3.39 14.48
N ARG A 164 -0.75 -2.16 13.99
CA ARG A 164 -1.88 -1.28 13.65
C ARG A 164 -2.77 -1.87 12.57
N VAL A 165 -2.21 -2.48 11.52
CA VAL A 165 -3.01 -3.13 10.47
C VAL A 165 -3.71 -4.38 11.01
N GLN A 166 -3.07 -5.12 11.92
CA GLN A 166 -3.70 -6.26 12.57
C GLN A 166 -4.90 -5.84 13.44
N LEU A 167 -4.78 -4.73 14.17
CA LEU A 167 -5.91 -4.15 14.90
C LEU A 167 -7.01 -3.69 13.94
N TRP A 168 -6.65 -3.01 12.86
CA TRP A 168 -7.59 -2.60 11.82
C TRP A 168 -8.37 -3.77 11.23
N ARG A 169 -7.73 -4.92 10.99
CA ARG A 169 -8.43 -6.13 10.51
C ARG A 169 -9.49 -6.64 11.50
N ILE A 170 -9.37 -6.34 12.79
CA ILE A 170 -10.32 -6.77 13.83
C ILE A 170 -11.49 -5.79 13.92
N CYS A 171 -11.20 -4.49 14.01
CA CYS A 171 -12.21 -3.48 14.36
C CYS A 171 -12.47 -2.41 13.30
N GLY A 172 -11.79 -2.48 12.15
CA GLY A 172 -11.87 -1.47 11.09
C GLY A 172 -11.16 -0.16 11.42
N TRP A 173 -10.52 -0.05 12.59
CA TRP A 173 -9.84 1.17 13.04
C TRP A 173 -8.32 1.06 12.82
N ASP A 174 -7.76 2.01 12.06
CA ASP A 174 -6.33 2.01 11.69
C ASP A 174 -5.46 2.98 12.51
N GLY A 175 -6.06 3.60 13.53
CA GLY A 175 -5.34 4.47 14.47
C GLY A 175 -4.94 5.84 13.93
N ARG A 176 -5.40 6.23 12.72
CA ARG A 176 -5.07 7.54 12.13
C ARG A 176 -5.47 8.71 13.04
N GLU A 177 -6.66 8.63 13.63
CA GLU A 177 -7.20 9.66 14.54
C GLU A 177 -6.36 9.80 15.82
N LEU A 178 -5.86 8.69 16.38
CA LEU A 178 -5.00 8.72 17.55
C LEU A 178 -3.65 9.37 17.24
N GLY A 179 -3.05 9.04 16.09
CA GLY A 179 -1.80 9.64 15.65
C GLY A 179 -1.91 11.15 15.36
N LEU A 180 -3.05 11.61 14.85
CA LEU A 180 -3.35 13.03 14.69
C LEU A 180 -3.59 13.72 16.04
N TRP A 181 -4.31 13.08 16.96
CA TRP A 181 -4.56 13.61 18.29
C TRP A 181 -3.27 13.82 19.09
N LEU A 182 -2.39 12.81 19.12
CA LEU A 182 -1.10 12.87 19.81
C LEU A 182 -0.21 14.00 19.26
N ARG A 183 -0.17 14.18 17.93
CA ARG A 183 0.59 15.27 17.29
C ARG A 183 0.04 16.66 17.53
N ARG A 184 -1.23 16.80 17.92
CA ARG A 184 -1.83 18.11 18.22
C ARG A 184 -1.74 18.50 19.69
N HIS A 185 -1.57 17.54 20.60
CA HIS A 185 -1.70 17.76 22.04
C HIS A 185 -0.43 17.47 22.84
N ILE A 186 0.55 16.76 22.27
CA ILE A 186 1.77 16.35 22.99
C ILE A 186 3.04 16.90 22.33
N PHE A 187 3.01 17.18 21.04
CA PHE A 187 4.12 17.73 20.25
C PHE A 187 3.69 19.05 19.62
#